data_AF-A0A0K9P009-F1
#
_entry.id   AF-A0A0K9P009-F1
#
_cell.length_a   1.000
_cell.length_b   1.000
_cell.length_c   1.000
_cell.angle_alpha   90.00
_cell.angle_beta   90.00
_cell.angle_gamma   90.00
#
_symmetry.space_group_name_H-M   'P 1'
#
loop_
_entity.id
_entity.type
_entity.pdbx_description
1 polymer ?
#
loop_
_entity_poly.entity_id
_entity_poly.type
_entity_poly.pdbx_seq_one_letter_code
_entity_poly.pdbx_strand_id
1 'polypeptide(L)'
;MEYLENSLRYPSNENTQTWLSRISINHRTCTNGFSDFNISVPAIALNISSVDTKKFISNLLAINKASMPQKLKNNHDDDRMFPEWLDIGDRRLLRSKSVNADLVVAKDGSGNFMTITEALTASVEKREGGGRFVVYIKEGVYSENVEITNIMTNLMFVGDGIDRTVVTGSRNVVDGATTFNSATVVADGEGFIAKYMTFENTAGPEKQQAVAFRSSSEKSVFYQCSFKGYQDTLYVHSMKQFYSSCDIYGTVDFIFGDASVVIQNSNIYVRRPMDRQKNTITAQGRENVNENTGISIQCSTVTAAPDLQPVQGSFQTYLGRPWKEYSRTVFMECNLDSLIAPEGWLPWDGNFALDTLYYGEYENAGPGADTAGRVGWNGYNPVMSSSDASQFTVNEFLFGGSWIADVDVGFEPQLNCHA
;
A
#
# COMPACT_ATOMS: atom_id res chain seq x y z
N MET A 1 -5.60 -0.58 25.87
CA MET A 1 -5.82 0.67 26.64
C MET A 1 -4.52 1.47 26.77
N GLU A 2 -3.36 0.83 26.98
CA GLU A 2 -2.02 1.48 26.93
C GLU A 2 -1.67 2.15 25.59
N TYR A 3 -2.27 1.73 24.48
CA TYR A 3 -2.02 2.27 23.13
C TYR A 3 -2.53 3.70 22.89
N LEU A 4 -3.48 4.18 23.71
CA LEU A 4 -3.96 5.56 23.61
C LEU A 4 -3.00 6.54 24.29
N GLU A 5 -2.19 6.13 25.27
CA GLU A 5 -1.44 7.06 26.11
C GLU A 5 -0.15 7.60 25.47
N ASN A 6 0.50 6.84 24.59
CA ASN A 6 1.79 7.28 24.01
C ASN A 6 1.67 8.13 22.72
N SER A 7 0.49 8.24 22.09
CA SER A 7 0.28 9.07 20.88
C SER A 7 -0.39 10.43 21.13
N LEU A 8 -0.70 10.77 22.40
CA LEU A 8 -1.45 11.97 22.78
C LEU A 8 -0.62 13.28 22.80
N ARG A 9 0.58 13.32 22.20
CA ARG A 9 1.25 14.59 21.93
C ARG A 9 0.64 15.21 20.66
N TYR A 10 -0.60 15.70 20.80
CA TYR A 10 -1.44 16.42 19.83
C TYR A 10 -1.80 15.66 18.54
N PRO A 11 -2.75 14.69 18.57
CA PRO A 11 -3.26 14.13 17.33
C PRO A 11 -4.11 15.17 16.60
N SER A 12 -3.77 15.49 15.35
CA SER A 12 -4.72 16.13 14.44
C SER A 12 -5.93 15.21 14.25
N ASN A 13 -7.12 15.76 14.01
CA ASN A 13 -8.33 14.96 13.78
C ASN A 13 -8.14 13.94 12.63
N GLU A 14 -7.28 14.25 11.64
CA GLU A 14 -6.92 13.39 10.51
C GLU A 14 -6.13 12.15 10.95
N ASN A 15 -5.19 12.31 11.88
CA ASN A 15 -4.48 11.18 12.46
C ASN A 15 -5.45 10.29 13.23
N THR A 16 -6.34 10.88 14.03
CA THR A 16 -7.41 10.13 14.73
C THR A 16 -8.27 9.33 13.76
N GLN A 17 -8.65 9.89 12.61
CA GLN A 17 -9.44 9.19 11.59
C GLN A 17 -8.69 8.00 10.99
N THR A 18 -7.40 8.16 10.74
CA THR A 18 -6.53 7.10 10.21
C THR A 18 -6.42 5.95 11.21
N TRP A 19 -6.22 6.27 12.48
CA TRP A 19 -6.19 5.27 13.56
C TRP A 19 -7.52 4.54 13.75
N LEU A 20 -8.65 5.26 13.72
CA LEU A 20 -9.99 4.65 13.78
C LEU A 20 -10.23 3.72 12.59
N SER A 21 -9.78 4.12 11.39
CA SER A 21 -9.86 3.28 10.19
C SER A 21 -9.03 2.00 10.36
N ARG A 22 -7.80 2.10 10.90
CA ARG A 22 -6.99 0.92 11.24
C ARG A 22 -7.68 -0.02 12.24
N ILE A 23 -8.37 0.51 13.25
CA ILE A 23 -9.10 -0.32 14.21
C ILE A 23 -10.20 -1.12 13.50
N SER A 24 -10.97 -0.48 12.61
CA SER A 24 -11.99 -1.15 11.77
C SER A 24 -11.37 -2.29 10.95
N ILE A 25 -10.26 -2.00 10.25
CA ILE A 25 -9.54 -2.94 9.41
C ILE A 25 -9.02 -4.14 10.22
N ASN A 26 -8.33 -3.89 11.34
CA ASN A 26 -7.78 -4.94 12.19
C ASN A 26 -8.88 -5.83 12.80
N HIS A 27 -10.00 -5.22 13.22
CA HIS A 27 -11.15 -5.96 13.71
C HIS A 27 -11.69 -6.91 12.63
N ARG A 28 -11.79 -6.46 11.38
CA ARG A 28 -12.15 -7.32 10.24
C ARG A 28 -11.11 -8.41 9.99
N THR A 29 -9.83 -8.08 9.91
CA THR A 29 -8.77 -9.06 9.66
C THR A 29 -8.77 -10.17 10.70
N CYS A 30 -8.96 -9.82 11.98
CA CYS A 30 -9.17 -10.77 13.07
C CYS A 30 -10.42 -11.63 12.85
N THR A 31 -11.54 -11.01 12.46
CA THR A 31 -12.79 -11.73 12.16
C THR A 31 -12.62 -12.74 11.02
N ASN A 32 -11.95 -12.34 9.93
CA ASN A 32 -11.67 -13.20 8.78
C ASN A 32 -10.80 -14.40 9.17
N GLY A 33 -9.81 -14.22 10.06
CA GLY A 33 -8.96 -15.30 10.54
C GLY A 33 -9.74 -16.47 11.17
N PHE A 34 -10.86 -16.21 11.85
CA PHE A 34 -11.71 -17.29 12.36
C PHE A 34 -12.33 -18.12 11.23
N SER A 35 -12.78 -17.46 10.16
CA SER A 35 -13.33 -18.12 8.97
C SER A 35 -12.24 -18.90 8.22
N ASP A 36 -11.06 -18.31 8.04
CA ASP A 36 -9.93 -18.91 7.31
C ASP A 36 -9.46 -20.21 7.97
N PHE A 37 -9.46 -20.27 9.30
CA PHE A 37 -9.11 -21.48 10.07
C PHE A 37 -10.30 -22.39 10.39
N ASN A 38 -11.50 -22.09 9.86
CA ASN A 38 -12.74 -22.81 10.12
C ASN A 38 -13.02 -23.00 11.64
N ILE A 39 -12.66 -22.00 12.45
CA ILE A 39 -12.83 -22.04 13.90
C ILE A 39 -14.29 -21.71 14.21
N SER A 40 -15.03 -22.70 14.69
CA SER A 40 -16.40 -22.52 15.18
C SER A 40 -16.40 -21.88 16.57
N VAL A 41 -16.38 -20.56 16.63
CA VAL A 41 -16.74 -19.84 17.87
C VAL A 41 -18.28 -19.81 17.96
N PRO A 42 -18.92 -19.92 19.14
CA PRO A 42 -20.37 -19.80 19.23
C PRO A 42 -20.83 -18.51 18.54
N ALA A 43 -21.60 -18.66 17.45
CA ALA A 43 -21.96 -17.55 16.56
C ALA A 43 -22.58 -16.36 17.31
N ILE A 44 -23.25 -16.62 18.43
CA ILE A 44 -23.87 -15.62 19.31
C ILE A 44 -22.81 -14.76 20.04
N ALA A 45 -21.71 -15.36 20.53
CA ALA A 45 -20.68 -14.65 21.29
C ALA A 45 -19.82 -13.73 20.41
N LEU A 46 -19.49 -14.18 19.18
CA LEU A 46 -18.83 -13.31 18.20
C LEU A 46 -19.80 -12.27 17.64
N ASN A 47 -21.04 -12.62 17.30
CA ASN A 47 -21.95 -11.65 16.67
C ASN A 47 -22.31 -10.50 17.61
N ILE A 48 -22.58 -10.76 18.89
CA ILE A 48 -22.96 -9.67 19.81
C ILE A 48 -21.77 -8.74 20.06
N SER A 49 -20.60 -9.29 20.39
CA SER A 49 -19.40 -8.47 20.66
C SER A 49 -18.86 -7.76 19.41
N SER A 50 -18.87 -8.42 18.24
CA SER A 50 -18.35 -7.85 17.00
C SER A 50 -19.29 -6.83 16.35
N VAL A 51 -20.62 -7.03 16.41
CA VAL A 51 -21.59 -6.07 15.85
C VAL A 51 -21.59 -4.78 16.67
N ASP A 52 -21.55 -4.88 18.00
CA ASP A 52 -21.50 -3.70 18.86
C ASP A 52 -20.16 -2.95 18.70
N THR A 53 -19.06 -3.69 18.57
CA THR A 53 -17.73 -3.09 18.32
C THR A 53 -17.67 -2.40 16.95
N LYS A 54 -18.14 -3.03 15.87
CA LYS A 54 -18.19 -2.42 14.52
C LYS A 54 -19.04 -1.15 14.50
N LYS A 55 -20.22 -1.18 15.13
CA LYS A 55 -21.09 0.01 15.25
C LYS A 55 -20.44 1.12 16.05
N PHE A 56 -19.77 0.78 17.15
CA PHE A 56 -19.04 1.74 17.97
C PHE A 56 -17.92 2.41 17.17
N ILE A 57 -17.09 1.64 16.46
CA ILE A 57 -16.02 2.16 15.60
C ILE A 57 -16.62 3.05 14.49
N SER A 58 -17.70 2.62 13.85
CA SER A 58 -18.40 3.41 12.83
C SER A 58 -18.91 4.75 13.36
N ASN A 59 -19.48 4.76 14.56
CA ASN A 59 -19.96 5.99 15.19
C ASN A 59 -18.78 6.93 15.53
N LEU A 60 -17.68 6.40 16.05
CA LEU A 60 -16.47 7.20 16.30
C LEU A 60 -15.89 7.79 15.01
N LEU A 61 -15.82 7.00 13.94
CA LEU A 61 -15.40 7.47 12.61
C LEU A 61 -16.28 8.62 12.12
N ALA A 62 -17.60 8.50 12.26
CA ALA A 62 -18.54 9.53 11.85
C ALA A 62 -18.41 10.82 12.69
N ILE A 63 -18.32 10.68 14.02
CA ILE A 63 -18.20 11.82 14.96
C ILE A 63 -16.89 12.57 14.71
N ASN A 64 -15.77 11.86 14.59
CA ASN A 64 -14.47 12.48 14.37
C ASN A 64 -14.41 13.18 12.99
N LYS A 65 -14.95 12.55 11.94
CA LYS A 65 -15.07 13.16 10.60
C LYS A 65 -15.95 14.41 10.61
N ALA A 66 -17.08 14.40 11.33
CA ALA A 66 -17.95 15.56 11.46
C ALA A 66 -17.32 16.71 12.27
N SER A 67 -16.35 16.39 13.12
CA SER A 67 -15.61 17.35 13.95
C SER A 67 -14.38 17.93 13.24
N MET A 68 -14.03 17.42 12.05
CA MET A 68 -12.98 18.02 11.23
C MET A 68 -13.46 19.37 10.68
N PRO A 69 -12.66 20.45 10.77
CA PRO A 69 -13.00 21.69 10.12
C PRO A 69 -13.16 21.42 8.62
N GLN A 70 -14.31 21.78 8.05
CA GLN A 70 -14.46 21.80 6.60
C GLN A 70 -13.40 22.76 6.07
N LYS A 71 -12.48 22.28 5.22
CA LYS A 71 -11.56 23.15 4.48
C LYS A 71 -12.45 24.17 3.74
N LEU A 72 -12.50 25.40 4.23
CA LEU A 72 -13.06 26.52 3.48
C LEU A 72 -12.26 26.56 2.17
N LYS A 73 -12.95 26.46 1.04
CA LYS A 73 -12.37 26.61 -0.31
C LYS A 73 -11.82 28.03 -0.45
N ASN A 74 -10.63 28.27 0.07
CA ASN A 74 -9.88 29.49 -0.17
C ASN A 74 -8.96 29.22 -1.36
N ASN A 75 -9.35 29.81 -2.51
CA ASN A 75 -8.47 29.99 -3.66
C ASN A 75 -7.35 30.97 -3.27
N HIS A 76 -6.29 30.47 -2.65
CA HIS A 76 -5.03 31.20 -2.57
C HIS A 76 -3.87 30.25 -2.80
N ASP A 77 -3.22 30.46 -3.96
CA ASP A 77 -1.82 30.18 -4.18
C ASP A 77 -1.04 30.74 -2.98
N ASP A 78 -0.45 29.87 -2.18
CA ASP A 78 0.48 30.30 -1.16
C ASP A 78 1.66 29.34 -1.10
N ASP A 79 2.69 29.74 -1.86
CA ASP A 79 4.09 29.38 -1.68
C ASP A 79 4.48 29.58 -0.21
N ARG A 80 4.32 28.54 0.63
CA ARG A 80 4.90 28.53 1.97
C ARG A 80 5.73 27.29 2.22
N MET A 81 6.97 27.41 1.75
CA MET A 81 8.20 27.32 2.55
C MET A 81 8.19 26.33 3.73
N PHE A 82 9.07 25.34 3.60
CA PHE A 82 9.43 24.32 4.59
C PHE A 82 9.61 24.89 6.01
N PRO A 83 9.15 24.17 7.05
CA PRO A 83 9.30 24.63 8.43
C PRO A 83 10.75 24.48 8.96
N GLU A 84 11.18 25.48 9.75
CA GLU A 84 12.54 25.70 10.28
C GLU A 84 13.02 24.66 11.33
N TRP A 85 12.30 23.57 11.57
CA TRP A 85 12.70 22.53 12.54
C TRP A 85 13.53 21.40 11.91
N LEU A 86 13.92 21.54 10.65
CA LEU A 86 14.71 20.54 9.93
C LEU A 86 16.16 20.53 10.44
N ASP A 87 16.57 19.44 11.10
CA ASP A 87 17.96 19.27 11.51
C ASP A 87 18.86 19.06 10.28
N ILE A 88 20.02 19.72 10.28
CA ILE A 88 20.96 19.79 9.15
C ILE A 88 21.71 18.44 9.00
N GLY A 89 21.72 17.61 10.04
CA GLY A 89 22.35 16.29 10.06
C GLY A 89 21.78 15.32 9.03
N ASP A 90 20.46 15.29 8.89
CA ASP A 90 19.75 14.35 8.01
C ASP A 90 19.91 14.71 6.52
N ARG A 91 20.12 16.00 6.20
CA ARG A 91 20.45 16.47 4.84
C ARG A 91 21.83 16.02 4.35
N ARG A 92 22.75 15.64 5.26
CA ARG A 92 24.16 15.37 4.93
C ARG A 92 24.50 13.90 4.69
N LEU A 93 23.60 12.98 5.03
CA LEU A 93 23.78 11.53 4.79
C LEU A 93 23.48 11.10 3.35
N LEU A 94 23.01 12.01 2.50
CA LEU A 94 22.30 11.68 1.25
C LEU A 94 22.99 12.20 -0.03
N ARG A 95 24.22 12.72 0.08
CA ARG A 95 25.11 13.01 -1.07
C ARG A 95 26.33 12.11 -1.17
N SER A 96 26.48 11.15 -0.25
CA SER A 96 27.54 10.16 -0.32
C SER A 96 26.97 8.82 -0.78
N LYS A 97 27.67 8.14 -1.69
CA LYS A 97 27.35 6.76 -2.10
C LYS A 97 27.40 5.76 -0.92
N SER A 98 27.88 6.18 0.25
CA SER A 98 27.90 5.41 1.49
C SER A 98 26.76 5.85 2.40
N VAL A 99 25.68 5.08 2.44
CA VAL A 99 24.70 5.17 3.52
C VAL A 99 25.43 4.76 4.82
N ASN A 100 25.45 5.61 5.85
CA ASN A 100 25.95 5.21 7.16
C ASN A 100 24.96 4.19 7.75
N ALA A 101 25.23 2.92 7.55
CA ALA A 101 24.41 1.83 8.04
C ALA A 101 24.74 1.51 9.49
N ASP A 102 23.71 1.32 10.32
CA ASP A 102 23.86 0.85 11.70
C ASP A 102 24.18 -0.65 11.72
N LEU A 103 23.58 -1.40 10.79
CA LEU A 103 23.86 -2.82 10.56
C LEU A 103 23.99 -3.11 9.07
N VAL A 104 24.89 -4.03 8.73
CA VAL A 104 25.09 -4.56 7.38
C VAL A 104 24.74 -6.04 7.36
N VAL A 105 23.90 -6.44 6.42
CA VAL A 105 23.58 -7.84 6.13
C VAL A 105 24.27 -8.22 4.82
N ALA A 106 25.07 -9.29 4.83
CA ALA A 106 25.75 -9.76 3.63
C ALA A 106 25.94 -11.28 3.64
N LYS A 107 25.46 -11.96 2.59
CA LYS A 107 25.57 -13.42 2.46
C LYS A 107 27.01 -13.93 2.26
N ASP A 108 27.91 -13.08 1.80
CA ASP A 108 29.33 -13.39 1.61
C ASP A 108 30.14 -13.31 2.92
N GLY A 109 29.50 -12.97 4.04
CA GLY A 109 30.16 -12.83 5.34
C GLY A 109 30.88 -11.49 5.54
N SER A 110 30.77 -10.54 4.60
CA SER A 110 31.40 -9.22 4.69
C SER A 110 30.62 -8.20 5.53
N GLY A 111 29.45 -8.59 6.06
CA GLY A 111 28.56 -7.77 6.89
C GLY A 111 28.60 -8.16 8.37
N ASN A 112 27.72 -7.55 9.16
CA ASN A 112 27.53 -7.92 10.57
C ASN A 112 26.73 -9.23 10.72
N PHE A 113 25.80 -9.48 9.80
CA PHE A 113 24.92 -10.65 9.81
C PHE A 113 24.80 -11.26 8.42
N MET A 114 24.47 -12.55 8.33
CA MET A 114 24.24 -13.24 7.06
C MET A 114 22.76 -13.25 6.67
N THR A 115 21.85 -13.05 7.63
CA THR A 115 20.40 -13.01 7.43
C THR A 115 19.81 -11.67 7.87
N ILE A 116 18.67 -11.30 7.29
CA ILE A 116 17.94 -10.08 7.66
C ILE A 116 17.30 -10.26 9.03
N THR A 117 16.76 -11.45 9.31
CA THR A 117 16.14 -11.78 10.60
C THR A 117 17.09 -11.56 11.79
N GLU A 118 18.35 -12.02 11.70
CA GLU A 118 19.35 -11.78 12.76
C GLU A 118 19.64 -10.28 12.95
N ALA A 119 19.75 -9.52 11.86
CA ALA A 119 19.96 -8.07 11.94
C ALA A 119 18.77 -7.35 12.56
N LEU A 120 17.54 -7.79 12.29
CA LEU A 120 16.34 -7.24 12.93
C LEU A 120 16.33 -7.50 14.44
N THR A 121 16.63 -8.73 14.87
CA THR A 121 16.76 -9.08 16.28
C THR A 121 17.79 -8.17 16.96
N ALA A 122 18.97 -8.04 16.38
CA ALA A 122 20.01 -7.16 16.91
C ALA A 122 19.63 -5.67 16.88
N SER A 123 18.80 -5.24 15.92
CA SER A 123 18.34 -3.85 15.85
C SER A 123 17.53 -3.47 17.08
N VAL A 124 16.71 -4.38 17.61
CA VAL A 124 15.89 -4.12 18.81
C VAL A 124 16.77 -3.83 20.03
N GLU A 125 17.89 -4.56 20.16
CA GLU A 125 18.83 -4.39 21.28
C GLU A 125 19.71 -3.13 21.13
N LYS A 126 20.02 -2.72 19.89
CA LYS A 126 20.96 -1.63 19.60
C LYS A 126 20.31 -0.26 19.42
N ARG A 127 18.97 -0.19 19.31
CA ARG A 127 18.27 1.08 19.12
C ARG A 127 18.36 1.92 20.38
N GLU A 128 19.01 3.06 20.27
CA GLU A 128 19.04 4.10 21.30
C GLU A 128 18.33 5.36 20.77
N GLY A 129 17.33 5.85 21.51
CA GLY A 129 16.57 7.04 21.11
C GLY A 129 15.52 6.80 20.02
N GLY A 130 15.11 7.88 19.34
CA GLY A 130 14.02 7.87 18.34
C GLY A 130 14.47 8.04 16.88
N GLY A 131 15.77 7.98 16.61
CA GLY A 131 16.36 8.21 15.28
C GLY A 131 16.08 7.09 14.27
N ARG A 132 16.40 7.37 13.01
CA ARG A 132 16.38 6.40 11.90
C ARG A 132 17.41 5.29 12.17
N PHE A 133 16.99 4.02 12.14
CA PHE A 133 17.89 2.88 12.23
C PHE A 133 18.02 2.21 10.86
N VAL A 134 19.21 2.21 10.29
CA VAL A 134 19.47 1.80 8.91
C VAL A 134 20.12 0.42 8.85
N VAL A 135 19.46 -0.51 8.19
CA VAL A 135 19.99 -1.83 7.84
C VAL A 135 20.29 -1.84 6.35
N TYR A 136 21.58 -1.89 6.01
CA TYR A 136 22.05 -2.04 4.64
C TYR A 136 22.16 -3.52 4.31
N ILE A 137 21.46 -3.95 3.25
CA ILE A 137 21.34 -5.35 2.85
C ILE A 137 22.01 -5.48 1.48
N LYS A 138 23.19 -6.09 1.46
CA LYS A 138 23.96 -6.26 0.23
C LYS A 138 23.24 -7.16 -0.77
N GLU A 139 23.73 -7.15 -2.00
CA GLU A 139 23.22 -8.00 -3.06
C GLU A 139 23.21 -9.49 -2.66
N GLY A 140 22.15 -10.18 -3.07
CA GLY A 140 21.89 -11.56 -2.71
C GLY A 140 20.40 -11.87 -2.68
N VAL A 141 20.10 -13.17 -2.77
CA VAL A 141 18.73 -13.69 -2.64
C VAL A 141 18.55 -14.26 -1.25
N TYR A 142 17.81 -13.56 -0.39
CA TYR A 142 17.52 -13.87 1.00
C TYR A 142 16.20 -14.65 1.10
N SER A 143 16.30 -15.99 1.20
CA SER A 143 15.13 -16.85 1.37
C SER A 143 14.75 -16.92 2.85
N GLU A 144 13.91 -15.96 3.27
CA GLU A 144 13.43 -15.82 4.64
C GLU A 144 12.07 -15.10 4.65
N ASN A 145 11.24 -15.43 5.65
CA ASN A 145 10.05 -14.65 5.97
C ASN A 145 10.42 -13.61 7.04
N VAL A 146 10.35 -12.33 6.70
CA VAL A 146 10.87 -11.22 7.52
C VAL A 146 9.72 -10.45 8.15
N GLU A 147 9.82 -10.17 9.45
CA GLU A 147 8.82 -9.40 10.19
C GLU A 147 9.46 -8.19 10.89
N ILE A 148 9.10 -7.00 10.40
CA ILE A 148 9.42 -5.71 11.04
C ILE A 148 8.26 -5.38 11.96
N THR A 149 8.43 -5.71 13.24
CA THR A 149 7.38 -5.57 14.25
C THR A 149 7.14 -4.10 14.64
N ASN A 150 6.02 -3.86 15.32
CA ASN A 150 5.61 -2.53 15.82
C ASN A 150 6.64 -1.82 16.71
N ILE A 151 7.54 -2.55 17.39
CA ILE A 151 8.60 -1.97 18.22
C ILE A 151 9.78 -1.44 17.39
N MET A 152 9.92 -1.86 16.13
CA MET A 152 11.01 -1.46 15.23
C MET A 152 10.65 -0.16 14.48
N THR A 153 10.33 0.91 15.20
CA THR A 153 9.98 2.20 14.60
C THR A 153 11.17 2.83 13.88
N ASN A 154 10.91 3.66 12.88
CA ASN A 154 11.91 4.34 12.05
C ASN A 154 13.01 3.41 11.49
N LEU A 155 12.71 2.13 11.25
CA LEU A 155 13.62 1.21 10.58
C LEU A 155 13.70 1.56 9.08
N MET A 156 14.89 1.49 8.50
CA MET A 156 15.11 1.66 7.07
C MET A 156 15.93 0.50 6.50
N PHE A 157 15.39 -0.13 5.46
CA PHE A 157 16.12 -1.05 4.60
C PHE A 157 16.69 -0.31 3.39
N VAL A 158 17.96 -0.59 3.10
CA VAL A 158 18.61 -0.13 1.87
C VAL A 158 19.27 -1.32 1.20
N GLY A 159 18.88 -1.62 -0.03
CA GLY A 159 19.49 -2.65 -0.86
C GLY A 159 20.53 -2.11 -1.84
N ASP A 160 21.11 -3.01 -2.62
CA ASP A 160 22.05 -2.70 -3.71
C ASP A 160 21.37 -2.44 -5.07
N GLY A 161 20.03 -2.53 -5.13
CA GLY A 161 19.24 -2.31 -6.33
C GLY A 161 18.07 -3.28 -6.46
N ILE A 162 17.05 -2.88 -7.23
CA ILE A 162 16.02 -3.80 -7.74
C ILE A 162 16.72 -4.99 -8.42
N ASP A 163 16.25 -6.19 -8.14
CA ASP A 163 16.78 -7.47 -8.61
C ASP A 163 18.22 -7.83 -8.19
N ARG A 164 18.88 -6.99 -7.38
CA ARG A 164 20.18 -7.29 -6.78
C ARG A 164 20.03 -7.75 -5.34
N THR A 165 19.23 -7.04 -4.54
CA THR A 165 18.89 -7.44 -3.17
C THR A 165 17.44 -7.93 -3.14
N VAL A 166 17.25 -9.25 -3.01
CA VAL A 166 15.95 -9.90 -3.11
C VAL A 166 15.61 -10.62 -1.81
N VAL A 167 14.42 -10.38 -1.25
CA VAL A 167 13.86 -11.18 -0.16
C VAL A 167 12.74 -12.04 -0.72
N THR A 168 12.84 -13.36 -0.54
CA THR A 168 11.99 -14.34 -1.23
C THR A 168 11.36 -15.35 -0.28
N GLY A 169 10.11 -15.69 -0.58
CA GLY A 169 9.30 -16.66 0.15
C GLY A 169 8.25 -17.31 -0.76
N SER A 170 7.48 -18.25 -0.22
CA SER A 170 6.49 -19.02 -1.00
C SER A 170 5.26 -19.46 -0.20
N ARG A 171 4.99 -18.82 0.96
CA ARG A 171 3.80 -19.12 1.75
C ARG A 171 2.55 -18.70 0.97
N ASN A 172 1.49 -19.49 1.05
CA ASN A 172 0.28 -19.31 0.27
C ASN A 172 -0.93 -19.98 0.92
N VAL A 173 -2.12 -19.62 0.45
CA VAL A 173 -3.38 -20.12 1.01
C VAL A 173 -3.62 -21.60 0.74
N VAL A 174 -3.31 -22.08 -0.46
CA VAL A 174 -3.51 -23.50 -0.84
C VAL A 174 -2.75 -24.45 0.08
N ASP A 175 -1.55 -24.06 0.52
CA ASP A 175 -0.69 -24.85 1.41
C ASP A 175 -0.93 -24.55 2.90
N GLY A 176 -2.00 -23.82 3.25
CA GLY A 176 -2.50 -23.69 4.62
C GLY A 176 -2.13 -22.40 5.35
N ALA A 177 -1.51 -21.42 4.71
CA ALA A 177 -1.41 -20.07 5.28
C ALA A 177 -2.75 -19.33 5.15
N THR A 178 -2.98 -18.30 5.97
CA THR A 178 -3.99 -17.27 5.62
C THR A 178 -3.36 -16.28 4.66
N THR A 179 -4.16 -15.53 3.89
CA THR A 179 -3.63 -14.43 3.06
C THR A 179 -2.75 -13.48 3.89
N PHE A 180 -3.21 -13.12 5.10
CA PHE A 180 -2.46 -12.23 6.01
C PHE A 180 -1.09 -12.79 6.42
N ASN A 181 -1.01 -14.10 6.69
CA ASN A 181 0.22 -14.79 7.12
C ASN A 181 1.06 -15.34 5.96
N SER A 182 0.61 -15.18 4.71
CA SER A 182 1.33 -15.61 3.51
C SER A 182 2.47 -14.66 3.11
N ALA A 183 2.52 -13.45 3.69
CA ALA A 183 3.49 -12.42 3.37
C ALA A 183 4.96 -12.91 3.52
N THR A 184 5.76 -12.70 2.47
CA THR A 184 7.23 -12.87 2.57
C THR A 184 7.81 -11.85 3.52
N VAL A 185 7.44 -10.57 3.37
CA VAL A 185 7.87 -9.49 4.29
C VAL A 185 6.67 -8.76 4.87
N VAL A 186 6.73 -8.50 6.17
CA VAL A 186 5.73 -7.75 6.95
C VAL A 186 6.37 -6.50 7.53
N ALA A 187 5.73 -5.34 7.34
CA ALA A 187 6.10 -4.08 7.97
C ALA A 187 4.98 -3.49 8.82
N ASP A 188 5.14 -3.56 10.14
CA ASP A 188 4.17 -3.04 11.12
C ASP A 188 4.74 -1.90 12.01
N GLY A 189 6.07 -1.69 12.02
CA GLY A 189 6.75 -0.59 12.73
C GLY A 189 6.61 0.76 12.05
N GLU A 190 6.14 1.79 12.77
CA GLU A 190 5.90 3.14 12.23
C GLU A 190 7.15 3.74 11.57
N GLY A 191 6.95 4.44 10.46
CA GLY A 191 8.01 5.14 9.74
C GLY A 191 8.94 4.20 8.99
N PHE A 192 8.53 2.95 8.69
CA PHE A 192 9.36 2.03 7.93
C PHE A 192 9.68 2.56 6.53
N ILE A 193 10.95 2.45 6.14
CA ILE A 193 11.40 2.82 4.79
C ILE A 193 12.09 1.61 4.15
N ALA A 194 11.81 1.37 2.86
CA ALA A 194 12.66 0.50 2.05
C ALA A 194 13.10 1.24 0.77
N LYS A 195 14.39 1.15 0.47
CA LYS A 195 14.98 1.65 -0.79
C LYS A 195 15.76 0.55 -1.50
N TYR A 196 15.63 0.46 -2.82
CA TYR A 196 16.47 -0.41 -3.66
C TYR A 196 16.37 -1.91 -3.33
N MET A 197 15.18 -2.38 -2.96
CA MET A 197 14.91 -3.76 -2.55
C MET A 197 13.96 -4.47 -3.52
N THR A 198 14.03 -5.79 -3.59
CA THR A 198 12.99 -6.63 -4.21
C THR A 198 12.36 -7.54 -3.17
N PHE A 199 11.04 -7.56 -3.10
CA PHE A 199 10.25 -8.43 -2.24
C PHE A 199 9.41 -9.33 -3.13
N GLU A 200 9.56 -10.64 -2.98
CA GLU A 200 8.88 -11.59 -3.86
C GLU A 200 8.22 -12.75 -3.12
N ASN A 201 7.11 -13.22 -3.68
CA ASN A 201 6.50 -14.49 -3.34
C ASN A 201 6.43 -15.37 -4.60
N THR A 202 7.09 -16.52 -4.53
CA THR A 202 7.33 -17.43 -5.66
C THR A 202 6.34 -18.60 -5.72
N ALA A 203 5.27 -18.57 -4.92
CA ALA A 203 4.30 -19.67 -4.83
C ALA A 203 3.66 -20.05 -6.18
N GLY A 204 3.45 -19.10 -7.08
CA GLY A 204 2.83 -19.33 -8.39
C GLY A 204 1.31 -19.10 -8.39
N PRO A 205 0.70 -18.92 -9.57
CA PRO A 205 -0.72 -18.58 -9.69
C PRO A 205 -1.66 -19.73 -9.28
N GLU A 206 -1.21 -20.99 -9.34
CA GLU A 206 -1.95 -22.17 -8.89
C GLU A 206 -2.14 -22.22 -7.37
N LYS A 207 -1.33 -21.45 -6.63
CA LYS A 207 -1.35 -21.38 -5.17
C LYS A 207 -2.29 -20.31 -4.61
N GLN A 208 -3.03 -19.63 -5.50
CA GLN A 208 -3.96 -18.57 -5.15
C GLN A 208 -3.26 -17.44 -4.37
N GLN A 209 -3.85 -16.94 -3.28
CA GLN A 209 -3.33 -15.80 -2.53
C GLN A 209 -1.95 -16.11 -1.93
N ALA A 210 -0.96 -15.30 -2.30
CA ALA A 210 0.42 -15.44 -1.86
C ALA A 210 1.12 -14.06 -1.83
N VAL A 211 1.13 -13.44 -0.66
CA VAL A 211 1.57 -12.06 -0.49
C VAL A 211 3.10 -11.97 -0.53
N ALA A 212 3.64 -11.05 -1.32
CA ALA A 212 5.07 -10.72 -1.32
C ALA A 212 5.40 -9.73 -0.20
N PHE A 213 4.58 -8.69 -0.05
CA PHE A 213 4.79 -7.66 0.96
C PHE A 213 3.47 -7.21 1.58
N ARG A 214 3.45 -7.11 2.92
CA ARG A 214 2.32 -6.55 3.68
C ARG A 214 2.79 -5.37 4.52
N SER A 215 2.10 -4.23 4.41
CA SER A 215 2.35 -3.06 5.25
C SER A 215 1.13 -2.69 6.09
N SER A 216 1.32 -2.59 7.41
CA SER A 216 0.43 -1.87 8.34
C SER A 216 1.15 -0.71 9.05
N SER A 217 2.33 -0.33 8.53
CA SER A 217 3.17 0.74 9.06
C SER A 217 2.60 2.10 8.70
N GLU A 218 2.32 2.90 9.73
CA GLU A 218 2.02 4.33 9.57
C GLU A 218 3.23 5.06 8.99
N LYS A 219 2.98 5.91 7.99
CA LYS A 219 4.00 6.71 7.29
C LYS A 219 5.14 5.86 6.70
N SER A 220 4.79 4.74 6.05
CA SER A 220 5.79 3.92 5.36
C SER A 220 6.12 4.46 3.97
N VAL A 221 7.40 4.40 3.57
CA VAL A 221 7.90 4.83 2.25
C VAL A 221 8.65 3.71 1.54
N PHE A 222 8.35 3.52 0.27
CA PHE A 222 9.03 2.57 -0.61
C PHE A 222 9.55 3.31 -1.84
N TYR A 223 10.85 3.26 -2.08
CA TYR A 223 11.48 3.97 -3.21
C TYR A 223 12.40 3.07 -4.01
N GLN A 224 12.15 2.97 -5.32
CA GLN A 224 12.87 2.03 -6.17
C GLN A 224 12.87 0.61 -5.59
N CYS A 225 11.69 0.15 -5.19
CA CYS A 225 11.47 -1.22 -4.75
C CYS A 225 10.72 -2.00 -5.83
N SER A 226 10.91 -3.31 -5.87
CA SER A 226 10.08 -4.20 -6.67
C SER A 226 9.28 -5.16 -5.79
N PHE A 227 8.01 -5.35 -6.14
CA PHE A 227 7.08 -6.27 -5.47
C PHE A 227 6.60 -7.30 -6.49
N LYS A 228 6.96 -8.57 -6.28
CA LYS A 228 6.76 -9.63 -7.28
C LYS A 228 5.92 -10.77 -6.74
N GLY A 229 4.83 -11.08 -7.42
CA GLY A 229 3.94 -12.20 -7.09
C GLY A 229 2.99 -12.52 -8.23
N TYR A 230 1.91 -13.23 -7.89
CA TYR A 230 0.78 -13.50 -8.79
C TYR A 230 -0.50 -12.94 -8.19
N GLN A 231 -1.25 -13.72 -7.42
CA GLN A 231 -2.46 -13.24 -6.76
C GLN A 231 -2.09 -12.65 -5.39
N ASP A 232 -2.67 -11.49 -5.07
CA ASP A 232 -2.49 -10.78 -3.79
C ASP A 232 -1.03 -10.33 -3.52
N THR A 233 -0.27 -9.88 -4.54
CA THR A 233 1.17 -9.53 -4.39
C THR A 233 1.46 -8.51 -3.29
N LEU A 234 0.82 -7.35 -3.33
CA LEU A 234 1.08 -6.21 -2.44
C LEU A 234 -0.14 -5.93 -1.57
N TYR A 235 -0.01 -6.25 -0.28
CA TYR A 235 -1.06 -6.02 0.70
C TYR A 235 -0.84 -4.68 1.42
N VAL A 236 -1.44 -3.63 0.86
CA VAL A 236 -1.55 -2.29 1.48
C VAL A 236 -2.59 -2.31 2.60
N HIS A 237 -2.29 -3.06 3.67
CA HIS A 237 -3.28 -3.50 4.66
C HIS A 237 -3.97 -2.33 5.38
N SER A 238 -3.23 -1.40 5.96
CA SER A 238 -3.79 -0.23 6.67
C SER A 238 -2.78 0.91 6.78
N MET A 239 -3.21 2.06 7.33
CA MET A 239 -2.37 3.24 7.59
C MET A 239 -1.88 4.00 6.35
N LYS A 240 -1.11 5.08 6.54
CA LYS A 240 -0.59 5.90 5.44
C LYS A 240 0.66 5.30 4.83
N GLN A 241 0.67 5.13 3.51
CA GLN A 241 1.76 4.49 2.78
C GLN A 241 2.06 5.22 1.48
N PHE A 242 3.34 5.32 1.12
CA PHE A 242 3.79 5.95 -0.12
C PHE A 242 4.78 5.07 -0.88
N TYR A 243 4.52 4.85 -2.16
CA TYR A 243 5.36 4.06 -3.06
C TYR A 243 5.76 4.94 -4.24
N SER A 244 7.06 5.13 -4.47
CA SER A 244 7.58 5.95 -5.57
C SER A 244 8.61 5.20 -6.40
N SER A 245 8.54 5.32 -7.72
CA SER A 245 9.50 4.68 -8.64
C SER A 245 9.60 3.16 -8.44
N CYS A 246 8.49 2.50 -8.10
CA CYS A 246 8.47 1.07 -7.80
C CYS A 246 8.02 0.24 -9.01
N ASP A 247 8.39 -1.03 -9.04
CA ASP A 247 7.88 -2.01 -10.00
C ASP A 247 6.98 -3.03 -9.29
N ILE A 248 5.69 -3.08 -9.63
CA ILE A 248 4.71 -3.94 -8.97
C ILE A 248 4.16 -4.95 -9.98
N TYR A 249 4.31 -6.24 -9.70
CA TYR A 249 3.91 -7.32 -10.60
C TYR A 249 2.81 -8.20 -10.00
N GLY A 250 1.80 -8.56 -10.80
CA GLY A 250 0.82 -9.55 -10.37
C GLY A 250 -0.29 -9.82 -11.37
N THR A 251 -1.34 -10.51 -10.92
CA THR A 251 -2.43 -11.03 -11.74
C THR A 251 -3.80 -10.63 -11.18
N VAL A 252 -4.29 -11.36 -10.18
CA VAL A 252 -5.58 -11.12 -9.51
C VAL A 252 -5.34 -10.34 -8.23
N ASP A 253 -6.05 -9.23 -8.08
CA ASP A 253 -6.11 -8.39 -6.87
C ASP A 253 -4.73 -8.02 -6.31
N PHE A 254 -3.76 -7.79 -7.18
CA PHE A 254 -2.36 -7.80 -6.76
C PHE A 254 -1.91 -6.53 -6.04
N ILE A 255 -2.73 -5.48 -6.00
CA ILE A 255 -2.63 -4.34 -5.08
C ILE A 255 -3.95 -4.26 -4.30
N PHE A 256 -3.95 -4.71 -3.05
CA PHE A 256 -5.20 -4.84 -2.29
C PHE A 256 -5.03 -4.42 -0.83
N GLY A 257 -6.15 -4.11 -0.19
CA GLY A 257 -6.20 -3.68 1.20
C GLY A 257 -6.95 -2.39 1.40
N ASP A 258 -6.72 -1.75 2.54
CA ASP A 258 -7.53 -0.64 3.04
C ASP A 258 -6.65 0.44 3.69
N ALA A 259 -5.41 0.58 3.24
CA ALA A 259 -4.56 1.72 3.56
C ALA A 259 -5.10 3.02 2.93
N SER A 260 -4.57 4.15 3.39
CA SER A 260 -4.51 5.38 2.60
C SER A 260 -3.16 5.34 1.87
N VAL A 261 -3.17 5.00 0.58
CA VAL A 261 -1.94 4.79 -0.18
C VAL A 261 -1.90 5.64 -1.46
N VAL A 262 -0.74 6.21 -1.73
CA VAL A 262 -0.40 6.80 -3.04
C VAL A 262 0.76 6.00 -3.64
N ILE A 263 0.58 5.52 -4.86
CA ILE A 263 1.59 4.87 -5.68
C ILE A 263 1.88 5.83 -6.83
N GLN A 264 3.11 6.35 -6.89
CA GLN A 264 3.50 7.41 -7.80
C GLN A 264 4.71 7.02 -8.65
N ASN A 265 4.78 7.52 -9.89
CA ASN A 265 5.94 7.34 -10.77
C ASN A 265 6.36 5.87 -10.92
N SER A 266 5.42 4.93 -10.83
CA SER A 266 5.71 3.50 -10.70
C SER A 266 5.27 2.73 -11.94
N ASN A 267 5.87 1.57 -12.15
CA ASN A 267 5.45 0.63 -13.18
C ASN A 267 4.60 -0.47 -12.57
N ILE A 268 3.42 -0.67 -13.14
CA ILE A 268 2.45 -1.69 -12.76
C ILE A 268 2.41 -2.72 -13.89
N TYR A 269 3.00 -3.87 -13.64
CA TYR A 269 3.20 -4.94 -14.61
C TYR A 269 2.18 -6.06 -14.40
N VAL A 270 1.24 -6.17 -15.32
CA VAL A 270 0.22 -7.22 -15.29
C VAL A 270 0.78 -8.49 -15.92
N ARG A 271 0.79 -9.57 -15.15
CA ARG A 271 1.35 -10.87 -15.55
C ARG A 271 0.31 -11.76 -16.20
N ARG A 272 0.80 -12.83 -16.84
CA ARG A 272 -0.07 -13.91 -17.33
C ARG A 272 -0.70 -14.67 -16.15
N PRO A 273 -2.04 -14.70 -16.03
CA PRO A 273 -2.73 -15.49 -15.00
C PRO A 273 -2.92 -16.94 -15.45
N MET A 274 -3.63 -17.75 -14.67
CA MET A 274 -4.09 -19.06 -15.14
C MET A 274 -5.14 -18.91 -16.24
N ASP A 275 -5.31 -19.96 -17.04
CA ASP A 275 -6.34 -20.00 -18.06
C ASP A 275 -7.73 -19.69 -17.47
N ARG A 276 -8.51 -18.86 -18.17
CA ARG A 276 -9.86 -18.38 -17.78
C ARG A 276 -9.92 -17.45 -16.56
N GLN A 277 -8.80 -17.12 -15.93
CA GLN A 277 -8.77 -16.03 -14.95
C GLN A 277 -8.79 -14.67 -15.66
N LYS A 278 -9.20 -13.66 -14.90
CA LYS A 278 -9.15 -12.24 -15.28
C LYS A 278 -8.17 -11.57 -14.35
N ASN A 279 -7.36 -10.66 -14.89
CA ASN A 279 -6.48 -9.85 -14.07
C ASN A 279 -7.24 -8.66 -13.49
N THR A 280 -6.93 -8.32 -12.24
CA THR A 280 -7.46 -7.16 -11.54
C THR A 280 -6.30 -6.48 -10.82
N ILE A 281 -6.02 -5.22 -11.17
CA ILE A 281 -4.89 -4.50 -10.59
C ILE A 281 -5.17 -4.19 -9.13
N THR A 282 -6.34 -3.63 -8.83
CA THR A 282 -6.73 -3.29 -7.46
C THR A 282 -7.92 -4.08 -6.93
N ALA A 283 -7.90 -4.32 -5.62
CA ALA A 283 -9.05 -4.76 -4.85
C ALA A 283 -9.12 -4.00 -3.52
N GLN A 284 -9.70 -2.80 -3.57
CA GLN A 284 -9.73 -1.91 -2.41
C GLN A 284 -10.83 -2.31 -1.42
N GLY A 285 -10.47 -2.28 -0.14
CA GLY A 285 -11.21 -2.92 0.94
C GLY A 285 -11.98 -1.98 1.87
N ARG A 286 -12.31 -0.74 1.49
CA ARG A 286 -13.01 0.18 2.41
C ARG A 286 -14.41 -0.32 2.75
N GLU A 287 -14.69 -0.54 4.02
CA GLU A 287 -15.98 -1.05 4.53
C GLU A 287 -16.87 0.04 5.11
N ASN A 288 -16.31 1.21 5.44
CA ASN A 288 -17.06 2.31 6.03
C ASN A 288 -16.85 3.61 5.24
N VAL A 289 -17.93 4.27 4.87
CA VAL A 289 -17.89 5.58 4.17
C VAL A 289 -17.11 6.67 4.93
N ASN A 290 -16.98 6.52 6.25
CA ASN A 290 -16.26 7.46 7.09
C ASN A 290 -14.76 7.14 7.19
N GLU A 291 -14.28 5.97 6.74
CA GLU A 291 -12.85 5.69 6.62
C GLU A 291 -12.20 6.65 5.60
N ASN A 292 -11.00 7.14 5.93
CA ASN A 292 -10.22 8.03 5.07
C ASN A 292 -9.24 7.26 4.16
N THR A 293 -9.57 6.01 3.85
CA THR A 293 -8.71 5.04 3.15
C THR A 293 -9.05 4.92 1.66
N GLY A 294 -8.15 4.36 0.87
CA GLY A 294 -8.28 4.28 -0.58
C GLY A 294 -6.93 4.07 -1.26
N ILE A 295 -6.98 3.61 -2.51
CA ILE A 295 -5.79 3.43 -3.35
C ILE A 295 -5.76 4.54 -4.40
N SER A 296 -4.72 5.36 -4.39
CA SER A 296 -4.45 6.37 -5.41
C SER A 296 -3.22 5.97 -6.22
N ILE A 297 -3.38 5.84 -7.53
CA ILE A 297 -2.28 5.54 -8.46
C ILE A 297 -2.10 6.77 -9.36
N GLN A 298 -0.94 7.40 -9.28
CA GLN A 298 -0.64 8.68 -9.93
C GLN A 298 0.65 8.61 -10.75
N CYS A 299 0.77 9.33 -11.87
CA CYS A 299 1.99 9.41 -12.69
C CYS A 299 2.58 8.04 -13.08
N SER A 300 1.77 6.99 -13.14
CA SER A 300 2.26 5.61 -13.21
C SER A 300 1.96 4.99 -14.57
N THR A 301 2.70 3.94 -14.93
CA THR A 301 2.47 3.20 -16.17
C THR A 301 1.88 1.83 -15.85
N VAL A 302 0.77 1.49 -16.50
CA VAL A 302 0.17 0.16 -16.44
C VAL A 302 0.40 -0.55 -17.76
N THR A 303 1.14 -1.65 -17.73
CA THR A 303 1.53 -2.39 -18.93
C THR A 303 1.55 -3.90 -18.72
N ALA A 304 1.56 -4.66 -19.80
CA ALA A 304 1.72 -6.12 -19.75
C ALA A 304 3.17 -6.49 -19.44
N ALA A 305 3.36 -7.37 -18.47
CA ALA A 305 4.64 -8.01 -18.21
C ALA A 305 5.08 -8.88 -19.40
N PRO A 306 6.37 -9.23 -19.54
CA PRO A 306 6.87 -10.02 -20.66
C PRO A 306 6.15 -11.37 -20.88
N ASP A 307 5.62 -11.97 -19.82
CA ASP A 307 4.88 -13.24 -19.89
C ASP A 307 3.43 -13.09 -20.40
N LEU A 308 2.82 -11.90 -20.24
CA LEU A 308 1.49 -11.58 -20.74
C LEU A 308 1.50 -11.02 -22.16
N GLN A 309 2.49 -10.18 -22.52
CA GLN A 309 2.53 -9.47 -23.80
C GLN A 309 2.18 -10.33 -25.03
N PRO A 310 2.74 -11.55 -25.21
CA PRO A 310 2.46 -12.37 -26.39
C PRO A 310 1.02 -12.91 -26.46
N VAL A 311 0.32 -12.92 -25.33
CA VAL A 311 -1.01 -13.54 -25.17
C VAL A 311 -2.03 -12.57 -24.58
N GLN A 312 -1.74 -11.28 -24.51
CA GLN A 312 -2.58 -10.30 -23.80
C GLN A 312 -4.02 -10.26 -24.32
N GLY A 313 -4.24 -10.48 -25.63
CA GLY A 313 -5.57 -10.55 -26.22
C GLY A 313 -6.42 -11.76 -25.77
N SER A 314 -5.81 -12.72 -25.07
CA SER A 314 -6.49 -13.91 -24.51
C SER A 314 -6.93 -13.72 -23.06
N PHE A 315 -6.50 -12.65 -22.38
CA PHE A 315 -6.78 -12.42 -20.96
C PHE A 315 -7.31 -11.01 -20.74
N GLN A 316 -8.46 -10.91 -20.08
CA GLN A 316 -9.03 -9.61 -19.72
C GLN A 316 -8.30 -9.05 -18.49
N THR A 317 -7.96 -7.76 -18.55
CA THR A 317 -7.36 -7.02 -17.43
C THR A 317 -8.23 -5.83 -17.07
N TYR A 318 -8.47 -5.64 -15.77
CA TYR A 318 -9.27 -4.54 -15.23
C TYR A 318 -8.45 -3.73 -14.22
N LEU A 319 -8.74 -2.44 -14.14
CA LEU A 319 -8.16 -1.49 -13.18
C LEU A 319 -8.44 -1.94 -11.73
N GLY A 320 -9.59 -2.56 -11.47
CA GLY A 320 -9.87 -3.18 -10.19
C GLY A 320 -11.29 -3.73 -10.04
N ARG A 321 -11.58 -4.24 -8.83
CA ARG A 321 -12.91 -4.72 -8.42
C ARG A 321 -13.19 -4.45 -6.94
N PRO A 322 -14.45 -4.18 -6.54
CA PRO A 322 -14.75 -3.69 -5.21
C PRO A 322 -14.78 -4.81 -4.18
N TRP A 323 -13.65 -5.08 -3.53
CA TRP A 323 -13.60 -6.10 -2.47
C TRP A 323 -14.62 -5.81 -1.37
N LYS A 324 -14.90 -4.53 -1.11
CA LYS A 324 -15.83 -4.06 -0.07
C LYS A 324 -16.76 -2.95 -0.54
N GLU A 325 -17.83 -2.76 0.23
CA GLU A 325 -19.00 -1.96 -0.14
C GLU A 325 -18.66 -0.51 -0.52
N TYR A 326 -17.69 0.11 0.14
CA TYR A 326 -17.29 1.50 -0.12
C TYR A 326 -15.95 1.58 -0.84
N SER A 327 -15.55 0.54 -1.59
CA SER A 327 -14.28 0.45 -2.30
C SER A 327 -13.92 1.77 -2.99
N ARG A 328 -12.68 2.25 -2.80
CA ARG A 328 -12.24 3.54 -3.30
C ARG A 328 -10.88 3.46 -3.99
N THR A 329 -10.85 3.68 -5.30
CA THR A 329 -9.63 3.63 -6.10
C THR A 329 -9.66 4.70 -7.18
N VAL A 330 -8.53 5.37 -7.39
CA VAL A 330 -8.36 6.31 -8.49
C VAL A 330 -7.09 6.04 -9.28
N PHE A 331 -7.16 6.21 -10.60
CA PHE A 331 -6.02 6.25 -11.52
C PHE A 331 -5.95 7.64 -12.14
N MET A 332 -4.86 8.36 -11.90
CA MET A 332 -4.72 9.77 -12.28
C MET A 332 -3.41 10.01 -13.00
N GLU A 333 -3.43 10.71 -14.13
CA GLU A 333 -2.22 11.07 -14.90
C GLU A 333 -1.35 9.85 -15.23
N CYS A 334 -1.98 8.68 -15.44
CA CYS A 334 -1.29 7.43 -15.72
C CYS A 334 -1.24 7.14 -17.22
N ASN A 335 -0.22 6.41 -17.68
CA ASN A 335 -0.23 5.79 -19.00
C ASN A 335 -0.82 4.37 -18.89
N LEU A 336 -1.97 4.15 -19.50
CA LEU A 336 -2.67 2.87 -19.53
C LEU A 336 -2.53 2.22 -20.91
N ASP A 337 -1.83 1.08 -20.98
CA ASP A 337 -1.68 0.34 -22.23
C ASP A 337 -2.96 -0.41 -22.65
N SER A 338 -2.97 -0.97 -23.85
CA SER A 338 -4.16 -1.55 -24.50
C SER A 338 -4.67 -2.84 -23.86
N LEU A 339 -4.00 -3.35 -22.82
CA LEU A 339 -4.45 -4.54 -22.07
C LEU A 339 -5.68 -4.26 -21.21
N ILE A 340 -5.94 -3.00 -20.87
CA ILE A 340 -7.10 -2.62 -20.06
C ILE A 340 -8.37 -2.83 -20.88
N ALA A 341 -9.27 -3.65 -20.35
CA ALA A 341 -10.56 -3.91 -20.97
C ALA A 341 -11.36 -2.60 -21.11
N PRO A 342 -12.15 -2.39 -22.18
CA PRO A 342 -12.94 -1.17 -22.37
C PRO A 342 -13.84 -0.83 -21.17
N GLU A 343 -14.41 -1.84 -20.52
CA GLU A 343 -15.23 -1.69 -19.31
C GLU A 343 -14.45 -1.06 -18.14
N GLY A 344 -13.13 -1.24 -18.11
CA GLY A 344 -12.18 -0.70 -17.12
C GLY A 344 -12.23 -1.38 -15.76
N TRP A 345 -13.44 -1.63 -15.24
CA TRP A 345 -13.66 -2.13 -13.88
C TRP A 345 -14.50 -3.41 -13.90
N LEU A 346 -14.23 -4.32 -12.96
CA LEU A 346 -14.91 -5.62 -12.87
C LEU A 346 -15.83 -5.67 -11.64
N PRO A 347 -17.09 -6.14 -11.74
CA PRO A 347 -17.92 -6.36 -10.56
C PRO A 347 -17.27 -7.38 -9.62
N TRP A 348 -17.50 -7.23 -8.32
CA TRP A 348 -17.10 -8.24 -7.35
C TRP A 348 -18.04 -9.44 -7.40
N ASP A 349 -19.34 -9.19 -7.17
CA ASP A 349 -20.41 -10.18 -7.28
C ASP A 349 -21.74 -9.47 -7.57
N GLY A 350 -22.34 -9.76 -8.72
CA GLY A 350 -23.59 -9.11 -9.17
C GLY A 350 -23.53 -7.58 -9.07
N ASN A 351 -24.49 -7.00 -8.35
CA ASN A 351 -24.60 -5.54 -8.13
C ASN A 351 -23.96 -5.06 -6.81
N PHE A 352 -23.20 -5.91 -6.11
CA PHE A 352 -22.56 -5.52 -4.86
C PHE A 352 -21.64 -4.30 -5.06
N ALA A 353 -21.76 -3.32 -4.16
CA ALA A 353 -20.96 -2.09 -4.08
C ALA A 353 -21.08 -1.11 -5.26
N LEU A 354 -21.76 -1.45 -6.36
CA LEU A 354 -21.75 -0.64 -7.60
C LEU A 354 -22.33 0.77 -7.41
N ASP A 355 -23.21 0.96 -6.41
CA ASP A 355 -23.81 2.24 -6.07
C ASP A 355 -23.04 3.06 -5.02
N THR A 356 -22.14 2.42 -4.27
CA THR A 356 -21.53 2.97 -3.06
C THR A 356 -20.01 3.11 -3.15
N LEU A 357 -19.37 2.38 -4.08
CA LEU A 357 -17.95 2.52 -4.38
C LEU A 357 -17.63 3.92 -4.93
N TYR A 358 -16.35 4.27 -4.94
CA TYR A 358 -15.82 5.45 -5.62
C TYR A 358 -14.64 5.03 -6.50
N TYR A 359 -14.91 4.82 -7.78
CA TYR A 359 -13.87 4.59 -8.78
C TYR A 359 -13.74 5.79 -9.69
N GLY A 360 -12.51 6.22 -9.95
CA GLY A 360 -12.27 7.45 -10.69
C GLY A 360 -11.05 7.36 -11.61
N GLU A 361 -11.15 8.06 -12.73
CA GLU A 361 -10.08 8.24 -13.70
C GLU A 361 -9.91 9.75 -13.97
N TYR A 362 -8.66 10.23 -14.01
CA TYR A 362 -8.33 11.63 -14.24
C TYR A 362 -7.12 11.75 -15.17
N GLU A 363 -7.27 12.41 -16.31
CA GLU A 363 -6.17 12.73 -17.25
C GLU A 363 -5.22 11.54 -17.57
N ASN A 364 -5.76 10.32 -17.62
CA ASN A 364 -5.00 9.16 -18.06
C ASN A 364 -4.75 9.23 -19.58
N ALA A 365 -3.60 8.73 -20.01
CA ALA A 365 -3.20 8.66 -21.41
C ALA A 365 -2.93 7.20 -21.83
N GLY A 366 -2.71 6.99 -23.14
CA GLY A 366 -2.42 5.68 -23.69
C GLY A 366 -3.66 4.95 -24.23
N PRO A 367 -3.46 3.85 -24.96
CA PRO A 367 -4.54 3.16 -25.69
C PRO A 367 -5.60 2.49 -24.81
N GLY A 368 -5.33 2.28 -23.52
CA GLY A 368 -6.29 1.76 -22.54
C GLY A 368 -7.06 2.84 -21.77
N ALA A 369 -6.79 4.12 -22.01
CA ALA A 369 -7.34 5.23 -21.23
C ALA A 369 -8.70 5.75 -21.72
N ASP A 370 -9.21 5.29 -22.87
CA ASP A 370 -10.53 5.72 -23.36
C ASP A 370 -11.64 5.29 -22.40
N THR A 371 -12.40 6.27 -21.91
CA THR A 371 -13.48 6.06 -20.95
C THR A 371 -14.86 5.86 -21.60
N ALA A 372 -14.99 6.01 -22.92
CA ALA A 372 -16.27 5.90 -23.61
C ALA A 372 -16.94 4.52 -23.48
N GLY A 373 -16.14 3.46 -23.31
CA GLY A 373 -16.59 2.08 -23.14
C GLY A 373 -16.71 1.59 -21.69
N ARG A 374 -16.50 2.48 -20.71
CA ARG A 374 -16.45 2.11 -19.29
C ARG A 374 -17.82 1.73 -18.74
N VAL A 375 -17.81 1.02 -17.62
CA VAL A 375 -19.02 0.64 -16.88
C VAL A 375 -19.91 1.84 -16.53
N GLY A 376 -21.24 1.64 -16.55
CA GLY A 376 -22.22 2.65 -16.17
C GLY A 376 -22.65 2.61 -14.71
N TRP A 377 -21.75 2.33 -13.78
CA TRP A 377 -22.08 2.22 -12.34
C TRP A 377 -22.21 3.60 -11.69
N ASN A 378 -23.12 3.76 -10.73
CA ASN A 378 -23.30 5.04 -10.03
C ASN A 378 -22.05 5.46 -9.22
N GLY A 379 -21.29 4.48 -8.71
CA GLY A 379 -20.02 4.74 -8.01
C GLY A 379 -18.83 5.04 -8.92
N TYR A 380 -18.97 4.91 -10.24
CA TYR A 380 -17.91 5.20 -11.19
C TYR A 380 -17.96 6.66 -11.68
N ASN A 381 -16.80 7.33 -11.65
CA ASN A 381 -16.61 8.73 -11.98
C ASN A 381 -15.69 8.80 -13.22
N PRO A 382 -16.25 8.76 -14.44
CA PRO A 382 -15.48 8.63 -15.69
C PRO A 382 -14.59 9.82 -16.02
N VAL A 383 -14.90 11.00 -15.49
CA VAL A 383 -14.14 12.23 -15.68
C VAL A 383 -14.16 12.96 -14.35
N MET A 384 -13.18 12.66 -13.50
CA MET A 384 -13.00 13.42 -12.27
C MET A 384 -12.70 14.88 -12.61
N SER A 385 -13.20 15.82 -11.81
CA SER A 385 -12.71 17.21 -11.89
C SER A 385 -11.30 17.29 -11.28
N SER A 386 -10.51 18.30 -11.65
CA SER A 386 -9.22 18.55 -11.00
C SER A 386 -9.36 18.73 -9.49
N SER A 387 -10.48 19.30 -9.02
CA SER A 387 -10.77 19.44 -7.59
C SER A 387 -11.11 18.15 -6.86
N ASP A 388 -11.68 17.16 -7.58
CA ASP A 388 -11.90 15.83 -7.02
C ASP A 388 -10.60 15.03 -7.03
N ALA A 389 -9.85 15.09 -8.13
CA ALA A 389 -8.55 14.42 -8.28
C ALA A 389 -7.52 14.94 -7.27
N SER A 390 -7.50 16.25 -6.98
CA SER A 390 -6.55 16.83 -6.03
C SER A 390 -6.68 16.23 -4.63
N GLN A 391 -7.87 15.74 -4.23
CA GLN A 391 -8.10 15.08 -2.94
C GLN A 391 -7.32 13.77 -2.77
N PHE A 392 -6.85 13.19 -3.87
CA PHE A 392 -6.13 11.92 -3.90
C PHE A 392 -4.62 12.08 -4.14
N THR A 393 -4.12 13.32 -4.13
CA THR A 393 -2.68 13.64 -4.23
C THR A 393 -1.95 13.36 -2.92
N VAL A 394 -0.62 13.35 -2.96
CA VAL A 394 0.21 13.11 -1.78
C VAL A 394 -0.07 14.11 -0.64
N ASN A 395 -0.21 15.39 -0.95
CA ASN A 395 -0.44 16.41 0.08
C ASN A 395 -1.83 16.32 0.70
N GLU A 396 -2.87 16.08 -0.11
CA GLU A 396 -4.25 16.09 0.39
C GLU A 396 -4.64 14.75 1.00
N PHE A 397 -4.20 13.64 0.41
CA PHE A 397 -4.64 12.31 0.82
C PHE A 397 -3.79 11.74 1.97
N LEU A 398 -2.47 11.98 1.93
CA LEU A 398 -1.53 11.43 2.90
C LEU A 398 -1.02 12.46 3.90
N PHE A 399 -1.28 13.75 3.67
CA PHE A 399 -0.61 14.85 4.38
C PHE A 399 0.92 14.72 4.24
N GLY A 400 1.35 14.26 3.06
CA GLY A 400 2.67 13.72 2.77
C GLY A 400 3.82 14.72 2.86
N GLY A 401 3.56 15.99 2.60
CA GLY A 401 4.58 17.04 2.68
C GLY A 401 5.29 17.15 4.04
N SER A 402 4.68 16.63 5.11
CA SER A 402 5.25 16.64 6.46
C SER A 402 6.14 15.46 6.82
N TRP A 403 6.14 14.36 6.03
CA TRP A 403 6.87 13.14 6.41
C TRP A 403 7.55 12.41 5.24
N ILE A 404 7.10 12.62 3.99
CA ILE A 404 7.75 12.05 2.80
C ILE A 404 8.95 12.91 2.39
N ALA A 405 8.84 14.23 2.51
CA ALA A 405 9.93 15.15 2.19
C ALA A 405 11.19 14.90 3.05
N ASP A 406 10.99 14.43 4.29
CA ASP A 406 12.08 14.07 5.20
C ASP A 406 12.88 12.83 4.74
N VAL A 407 12.35 12.06 3.78
CA VAL A 407 12.96 10.82 3.29
C VAL A 407 13.79 11.03 2.02
N ASP A 408 13.82 12.26 1.47
CA ASP A 408 14.54 12.64 0.25
C ASP A 408 14.26 11.67 -0.91
N VAL A 409 12.96 11.44 -1.14
CA VAL A 409 12.45 10.71 -2.31
C VAL A 409 11.77 11.73 -3.21
N GLY A 410 12.08 11.70 -4.50
CA GLY A 410 11.36 12.53 -5.46
C GLY A 410 9.87 12.14 -5.47
N PHE A 411 8.99 13.12 -5.27
CA PHE A 411 7.55 12.94 -5.38
C PHE A 411 6.87 14.23 -5.85
N GLU A 412 5.75 14.06 -6.55
CA GLU A 412 4.86 15.15 -6.90
C GLU A 412 3.82 15.35 -5.78
N PRO A 413 3.80 16.52 -5.11
CA PRO A 413 2.89 16.75 -3.98
C PRO A 413 1.43 16.92 -4.41
N GLN A 414 1.18 17.31 -5.66
CA GLN A 414 -0.12 17.69 -6.23
C GLN A 414 -0.30 17.03 -7.62
N LEU A 415 -1.34 17.43 -8.37
CA LEU A 415 -1.51 17.07 -9.78
C LEU A 415 -0.48 17.83 -10.62
N ASN A 416 0.52 17.13 -11.18
CA ASN A 416 1.50 17.74 -12.09
C ASN A 416 2.44 16.72 -12.75
N CYS A 417 1.94 15.57 -13.21
CA CYS A 417 2.83 14.54 -13.79
C CYS A 417 3.37 14.89 -15.19
N HIS A 418 2.99 16.03 -15.75
CA HIS A 418 3.25 16.43 -17.14
C HIS A 418 4.21 17.63 -17.30
N ALA A 419 4.89 18.07 -16.24
CA ALA A 419 5.83 19.20 -16.28
C ALA A 419 7.27 18.82 -16.63
#